data_AF-E3CXW6-F1
#
_entry.id   AF-E3CXW6-F1
#
_cell.length_a   1.000
_cell.length_b   1.000
_cell.length_c   1.000
_cell.angle_alpha   90.00
_cell.angle_beta   90.00
_cell.angle_gamma   90.00
#
_symmetry.space_group_name_H-M   'P 1'
#
loop_
_entity.id
_entity.type
_entity.pdbx_description
1 polymer ?
#
loop_
_entity_poly.entity_id
_entity_poly.type
_entity_poly.pdbx_seq_one_letter_code
_entity_poly.pdbx_strand_id
1 'polypeptide(L)'
;MPPQLPFATPTPLIEKREPLENAAEQGHPQEPSPSSCFFRAGDPPRERTEDRGIVKGLRIQRVGGFRRCLLAGLLCLGALLLGDTCGRAEATGSPPVDPREGFQFPLSADLSALSWTEAFEAAHGKLSREYAFGEWKSISWTDLRARFLPRIRRALQEKDERAYYLALLGYVCSLPDGHVKLKAEALSVPAALAAERAGSGFGLAAAELEEGQIIAAAILPKGPADRAGIRQGAEILAWGNEPVERALEGIDPATVPLKTLTGAFGGESPQATEAHRRLERIRLLPRAPAGAEVEAVYRNPGEAHPRIVRLVAEDDGGWTLSRVDFARRAELSDRVEHRILPGGFGYVRLGLELDLADPEHYPEGLFRQFQEAIRSFVAADAPGVVVDLRGNYGGSDRLAADLAGFFLDGPSFYEAQEYYDGRTGGFLRITFDERNLSDPVVDCISMEPQSPRYAGPVAVLVNPGTVSSGEGLAMGIRRAPRARVVGFFGSNGSFGMVGGLIRIPGGYLIGYPFGRSVDREGRIQLDSRNGVGGVHPDVRVPRTLENVLAFAAGTDVELLHALNCLREMGDPAKR
;
A
#
# COMPACT_ATOMS: atom_id res chain seq x y z
N MET A 1 17.11 -31.61 -15.66
CA MET A 1 16.92 -31.98 -14.24
C MET A 1 18.09 -31.42 -13.45
N PRO A 2 17.90 -30.35 -12.65
CA PRO A 2 18.87 -29.91 -11.66
C PRO A 2 18.56 -30.53 -10.27
N PRO A 3 19.58 -30.74 -9.42
CA PRO A 3 19.49 -31.64 -8.27
C PRO A 3 18.88 -30.96 -7.04
N GLN A 4 18.09 -31.74 -6.30
CA GLN A 4 17.49 -31.41 -5.01
C GLN A 4 18.54 -31.51 -3.88
N LEU A 5 18.59 -30.50 -3.01
CA LEU A 5 19.34 -30.56 -1.74
C LEU A 5 18.47 -31.24 -0.66
N PRO A 6 19.02 -32.11 0.21
CA PRO A 6 18.22 -32.87 1.17
C PRO A 6 18.07 -32.14 2.51
N PHE A 7 16.85 -32.19 3.05
CA PHE A 7 16.50 -31.78 4.40
C PHE A 7 17.06 -32.79 5.42
N ALA A 8 17.76 -32.29 6.44
CA ALA A 8 18.19 -33.08 7.59
C ALA A 8 17.05 -33.17 8.63
N THR A 9 16.67 -34.39 8.98
CA THR A 9 15.79 -34.75 10.11
C THR A 9 16.57 -34.78 11.43
N PRO A 10 15.99 -34.37 12.57
CA PRO A 10 16.52 -34.70 13.88
C PRO A 10 15.80 -35.90 14.51
N THR A 11 16.58 -36.83 15.07
CA THR A 11 16.12 -37.94 15.94
C THR A 11 16.10 -37.46 17.41
N PRO A 12 15.14 -37.90 18.25
CA PRO A 12 14.96 -37.38 19.61
C PRO A 12 15.65 -38.25 20.67
N LEU A 13 16.03 -37.67 21.81
CA LEU A 13 16.09 -38.39 23.09
C LEU A 13 15.77 -37.46 24.27
N ILE A 14 15.08 -38.08 25.22
CA ILE A 14 14.34 -37.59 26.38
C ILE A 14 15.25 -37.56 27.61
N GLU A 15 15.09 -36.58 28.53
CA GLU A 15 14.82 -36.89 29.94
C GLU A 15 14.36 -35.67 30.76
N LYS A 16 13.31 -35.94 31.54
CA LYS A 16 12.58 -35.03 32.45
C LYS A 16 13.35 -34.82 33.74
N ARG A 17 13.29 -33.62 34.32
CA ARG A 17 13.20 -33.43 35.78
C ARG A 17 12.30 -32.24 36.12
N GLU A 18 11.40 -32.49 37.07
CA GLU A 18 10.42 -31.59 37.67
C GLU A 18 10.95 -30.99 39.00
N PRO A 19 10.21 -30.08 39.68
CA PRO A 19 10.75 -28.83 40.26
C PRO A 19 10.98 -28.87 41.77
N LEU A 20 11.62 -27.81 42.30
CA LEU A 20 11.68 -27.52 43.73
C LEU A 20 11.27 -26.07 44.00
N GLU A 21 10.18 -25.92 44.76
CA GLU A 21 9.82 -24.73 45.55
C GLU A 21 10.58 -24.75 46.88
N ASN A 22 11.13 -23.61 47.34
CA ASN A 22 10.59 -22.81 48.47
C ASN A 22 11.58 -21.78 49.06
N ALA A 23 11.00 -20.60 49.32
CA ALA A 23 11.11 -19.72 50.49
C ALA A 23 12.42 -18.98 50.89
N ALA A 24 12.28 -17.62 50.90
CA ALA A 24 12.58 -16.66 51.99
C ALA A 24 14.05 -16.54 52.51
N GLU A 25 14.64 -15.41 52.92
CA GLU A 25 14.16 -14.09 53.35
C GLU A 25 15.39 -13.17 53.59
N GLN A 26 15.16 -11.84 53.60
CA GLN A 26 15.88 -10.76 54.33
C GLN A 26 17.23 -10.17 53.85
N GLY A 27 17.25 -8.83 53.73
CA GLY A 27 18.40 -7.99 54.14
C GLY A 27 18.81 -6.82 53.22
N HIS A 28 18.09 -5.69 53.25
CA HIS A 28 18.61 -4.37 52.81
C HIS A 28 19.46 -3.70 53.90
N PRO A 29 20.39 -2.80 53.54
CA PRO A 29 20.21 -1.42 54.01
C PRO A 29 20.60 -0.29 53.03
N GLN A 30 19.76 0.74 53.04
CA GLN A 30 20.01 2.20 53.05
C GLN A 30 20.71 2.94 51.88
N GLU A 31 19.95 3.90 51.34
CA GLU A 31 20.33 5.06 50.51
C GLU A 31 21.18 6.12 51.27
N PRO A 32 21.63 7.18 50.57
CA PRO A 32 20.87 8.43 50.68
C PRO A 32 20.65 9.21 49.36
N SER A 33 19.55 9.96 49.33
CA SER A 33 19.15 10.97 48.33
C SER A 33 19.87 12.32 48.51
N PRO A 34 19.62 13.33 47.64
CA PRO A 34 18.73 14.40 48.10
C PRO A 34 17.77 15.03 47.06
N SER A 35 16.60 15.44 47.59
CA SER A 35 15.76 16.64 47.31
C SER A 35 15.14 16.81 45.91
N SER A 36 13.81 16.73 45.65
CA SER A 36 12.57 17.23 46.27
C SER A 36 12.17 18.68 45.92
N CYS A 37 11.02 18.82 45.25
CA CYS A 37 10.01 19.84 45.51
C CYS A 37 8.62 19.29 45.16
N PHE A 38 7.72 19.42 46.14
CA PHE A 38 6.36 18.87 46.25
C PHE A 38 5.29 19.87 45.77
N PHE A 39 4.12 19.38 45.35
CA PHE A 39 2.85 19.62 46.05
C PHE A 39 1.86 18.45 45.83
N ARG A 40 1.40 17.89 46.96
CA ARG A 40 0.31 16.92 47.22
C ARG A 40 -1.06 17.64 47.21
N ALA A 41 -2.25 17.04 47.28
CA ALA A 41 -2.85 15.70 47.15
C ALA A 41 -4.36 15.88 47.50
N GLY A 42 -5.22 14.92 47.13
CA GLY A 42 -6.54 14.78 47.74
C GLY A 42 -7.38 13.70 47.09
N ASP A 43 -7.50 12.56 47.76
CA ASP A 43 -8.38 11.40 47.51
C ASP A 43 -8.46 10.62 48.85
N PRO A 44 -9.38 9.66 49.12
CA PRO A 44 -10.65 9.25 48.46
C PRO A 44 -11.74 8.95 49.56
N PRO A 45 -12.73 7.99 49.51
CA PRO A 45 -12.65 6.58 49.06
C PRO A 45 -13.83 5.94 48.25
N ARG A 46 -13.45 4.99 47.38
CA ARG A 46 -14.03 3.66 47.04
C ARG A 46 -15.48 3.50 46.54
N GLU A 47 -15.62 2.87 45.36
CA GLU A 47 -16.30 1.56 45.21
C GLU A 47 -15.89 0.84 43.90
N ARG A 48 -15.85 -0.50 43.95
CA ARG A 48 -15.45 -1.42 42.86
C ARG A 48 -16.66 -1.77 41.99
N THR A 49 -16.51 -1.72 40.67
CA THR A 49 -17.27 -2.58 39.74
C THR A 49 -16.46 -2.89 38.48
N GLU A 50 -16.27 -4.20 38.29
CA GLU A 50 -16.06 -4.99 37.07
C GLU A 50 -15.67 -4.32 35.74
N ASP A 51 -14.50 -4.75 35.27
CA ASP A 51 -13.88 -4.47 33.99
C ASP A 51 -14.60 -5.21 32.86
N ARG A 52 -15.22 -4.47 31.93
CA ARG A 52 -15.70 -5.01 30.63
C ARG A 52 -14.93 -4.34 29.50
N GLY A 53 -14.01 -5.11 28.94
CA GLY A 53 -13.23 -4.75 27.76
C GLY A 53 -14.12 -4.37 26.57
N ILE A 54 -13.85 -3.18 26.02
CA ILE A 54 -14.47 -2.68 24.79
C ILE A 54 -13.68 -3.25 23.62
N VAL A 55 -14.16 -4.36 23.06
CA VAL A 55 -13.81 -4.82 21.71
C VAL A 55 -15.00 -4.47 20.81
N LYS A 56 -14.91 -3.34 20.10
CA LYS A 56 -15.87 -3.05 19.01
C LYS A 56 -15.30 -3.59 17.71
N GLY A 57 -15.72 -4.82 17.39
CA GLY A 57 -15.58 -5.40 16.06
C GLY A 57 -16.45 -4.65 15.04
N LEU A 58 -15.85 -4.30 13.90
CA LEU A 58 -16.58 -3.85 12.71
C LEU A 58 -17.47 -5.01 12.23
N ARG A 59 -18.77 -4.94 12.51
CA ARG A 59 -19.78 -5.75 11.84
C ARG A 59 -20.08 -5.12 10.49
N ILE A 60 -19.60 -5.73 9.41
CA ILE A 60 -20.11 -5.47 8.06
C ILE A 60 -21.54 -6.01 8.05
N GLN A 61 -22.53 -5.11 8.11
CA GLN A 61 -23.93 -5.46 7.96
C GLN A 61 -24.32 -5.54 6.48
N ARG A 62 -25.27 -6.44 6.25
CA ARG A 62 -25.77 -6.95 4.98
C ARG A 62 -26.31 -5.85 4.05
N VAL A 63 -25.99 -6.02 2.77
CA VAL A 63 -26.71 -5.47 1.62
C VAL A 63 -28.21 -5.75 1.75
N GLY A 64 -29.01 -4.71 1.63
CA GLY A 64 -30.46 -4.83 1.47
C GLY A 64 -31.12 -3.48 1.25
N GLY A 65 -31.56 -3.21 0.03
CA GLY A 65 -32.53 -2.14 -0.19
C GLY A 65 -32.61 -1.54 -1.59
N PHE A 66 -32.85 -2.32 -2.64
CA PHE A 66 -33.45 -1.76 -3.87
C PHE A 66 -34.53 -2.70 -4.40
N ARG A 67 -35.80 -2.40 -4.10
CA ARG A 67 -36.94 -2.93 -4.84
C ARG A 67 -38.14 -1.96 -4.86
N ARG A 68 -38.53 -1.66 -6.11
CA ARG A 68 -39.88 -1.39 -6.66
C ARG A 68 -40.45 0.01 -6.55
N CYS A 69 -40.77 0.57 -7.72
CA CYS A 69 -42.14 0.95 -8.12
C CYS A 69 -42.26 1.02 -9.65
N LEU A 70 -43.16 0.23 -10.25
CA LEU A 70 -44.01 0.69 -11.35
C LEU A 70 -45.16 -0.30 -11.55
N LEU A 71 -46.37 0.20 -11.34
CA LEU A 71 -47.66 -0.45 -11.58
C LEU A 71 -48.27 0.14 -12.86
N ALA A 72 -49.05 -0.70 -13.54
CA ALA A 72 -49.58 -0.52 -14.88
C ALA A 72 -50.79 0.44 -15.00
N GLY A 73 -51.04 0.90 -16.24
CA GLY A 73 -52.38 1.03 -16.81
C GLY A 73 -52.69 2.34 -17.55
N LEU A 74 -52.88 2.29 -18.88
CA LEU A 74 -54.20 2.43 -19.53
C LEU A 74 -54.13 2.52 -21.07
N LEU A 75 -55.07 1.82 -21.68
CA LEU A 75 -55.49 1.86 -23.08
C LEU A 75 -56.10 3.22 -23.46
N CYS A 76 -55.88 3.66 -24.70
CA CYS A 76 -56.89 4.38 -25.48
C CYS A 76 -56.75 4.07 -26.98
N LEU A 77 -57.83 3.53 -27.54
CA LEU A 77 -58.10 3.38 -28.97
C LEU A 77 -58.53 4.74 -29.53
N GLY A 78 -58.05 5.11 -30.72
CA GLY A 78 -58.57 6.24 -31.49
C GLY A 78 -58.10 6.15 -32.94
N ALA A 79 -59.04 5.87 -33.84
CA ALA A 79 -58.78 5.58 -35.25
C ALA A 79 -58.71 6.84 -36.14
N LEU A 80 -57.86 6.74 -37.17
CA LEU A 80 -58.01 7.23 -38.55
C LEU A 80 -58.37 8.69 -38.82
N LEU A 81 -57.39 9.45 -39.35
CA LEU A 81 -57.60 10.35 -40.48
C LEU A 81 -56.43 10.20 -41.48
N LEU A 82 -56.79 9.96 -42.73
CA LEU A 82 -55.92 9.81 -43.90
C LEU A 82 -55.38 11.17 -44.37
N GLY A 83 -54.12 11.20 -44.79
CA GLY A 83 -53.48 12.31 -45.50
C GLY A 83 -52.25 11.82 -46.23
N ASP A 84 -52.27 11.95 -47.56
CA ASP A 84 -51.33 11.38 -48.53
C ASP A 84 -49.91 11.97 -48.51
N THR A 85 -48.94 11.05 -48.66
CA THR A 85 -47.69 11.12 -49.43
C THR A 85 -46.69 12.27 -49.22
N CYS A 86 -45.55 11.96 -48.58
CA CYS A 86 -44.22 12.04 -49.22
C CYS A 86 -43.20 11.27 -48.36
N GLY A 87 -42.72 10.13 -48.86
CA GLY A 87 -41.82 9.23 -48.13
C GLY A 87 -40.44 9.85 -47.91
N ARG A 88 -40.24 10.45 -46.73
CA ARG A 88 -38.94 10.44 -46.06
C ARG A 88 -38.79 9.07 -45.41
N ALA A 89 -37.69 8.38 -45.69
CA ALA A 89 -37.29 7.23 -44.89
C ALA A 89 -36.95 7.75 -43.48
N GLU A 90 -37.94 7.80 -42.61
CA GLU A 90 -37.71 7.90 -41.18
C GLU A 90 -37.09 6.59 -40.74
N ALA A 91 -35.81 6.65 -40.36
CA ALA A 91 -35.15 5.56 -39.68
C ALA A 91 -35.89 5.35 -38.34
N THR A 92 -36.87 4.45 -38.34
CA THR A 92 -37.51 3.92 -37.13
C THR A 92 -36.52 2.97 -36.45
N GLY A 93 -35.43 3.53 -35.93
CA GLY A 93 -34.62 2.89 -34.91
C GLY A 93 -35.04 3.49 -33.57
N SER A 94 -35.42 2.66 -32.59
CA SER A 94 -35.42 3.10 -31.20
C SER A 94 -34.08 3.79 -30.91
N PRO A 95 -34.05 4.87 -30.11
CA PRO A 95 -32.79 5.50 -29.73
C PRO A 95 -31.83 4.42 -29.19
N PRO A 96 -30.53 4.46 -29.53
CA PRO A 96 -29.58 3.48 -29.03
C PRO A 96 -29.66 3.48 -27.50
N VAL A 97 -29.97 2.32 -26.92
CA VAL A 97 -29.99 2.11 -25.48
C VAL A 97 -28.58 2.38 -24.96
N ASP A 98 -28.45 3.27 -23.99
CA ASP A 98 -27.16 3.55 -23.36
C ASP A 98 -26.62 2.24 -22.77
N PRO A 99 -25.42 1.76 -23.17
CA PRO A 99 -24.89 0.48 -22.70
C PRO A 99 -24.65 0.44 -21.17
N ARG A 100 -24.62 1.62 -20.52
CA ARG A 100 -24.54 1.80 -19.07
C ARG A 100 -25.85 1.45 -18.36
N GLU A 101 -26.98 1.47 -19.07
CA GLU A 101 -28.27 1.10 -18.49
C GLU A 101 -28.26 -0.34 -17.97
N GLY A 102 -28.62 -0.46 -16.68
CA GLY A 102 -28.67 -1.73 -15.99
C GLY A 102 -27.31 -2.36 -15.72
N PHE A 103 -26.19 -1.62 -15.81
CA PHE A 103 -24.86 -2.07 -15.40
C PHE A 103 -24.89 -2.80 -14.03
N GLN A 104 -24.11 -3.87 -13.90
CA GLN A 104 -23.98 -4.63 -12.65
C GLN A 104 -22.51 -4.86 -12.31
N PHE A 105 -22.11 -4.42 -11.12
CA PHE A 105 -20.83 -4.81 -10.54
C PHE A 105 -20.73 -6.34 -10.38
N PRO A 106 -19.52 -6.92 -10.45
CA PRO A 106 -19.35 -8.34 -10.16
C PRO A 106 -19.76 -8.66 -8.73
N LEU A 107 -20.47 -9.77 -8.55
CA LEU A 107 -20.89 -10.23 -7.23
C LEU A 107 -19.71 -10.82 -6.44
N SER A 108 -19.67 -10.55 -5.14
CA SER A 108 -18.77 -11.25 -4.21
C SER A 108 -19.02 -12.76 -4.23
N ALA A 109 -17.95 -13.54 -4.06
CA ALA A 109 -18.03 -15.00 -3.96
C ALA A 109 -17.75 -15.46 -2.52
N ASP A 110 -18.62 -16.32 -1.99
CA ASP A 110 -18.36 -17.05 -0.75
C ASP A 110 -18.09 -18.52 -1.06
N LEU A 111 -16.82 -18.89 -0.97
CA LEU A 111 -16.32 -20.24 -1.23
C LEU A 111 -15.87 -20.93 0.06
N SER A 112 -16.19 -20.35 1.22
CA SER A 112 -15.68 -20.78 2.53
C SER A 112 -16.11 -22.21 2.92
N ALA A 113 -17.19 -22.72 2.33
CA ALA A 113 -17.71 -24.08 2.52
C ALA A 113 -17.11 -25.14 1.58
N LEU A 114 -16.32 -24.75 0.57
CA LEU A 114 -15.70 -25.69 -0.38
C LEU A 114 -14.41 -26.30 0.19
N SER A 115 -13.88 -27.36 -0.43
CA SER A 115 -12.50 -27.78 -0.14
C SER A 115 -11.49 -26.73 -0.63
N TRP A 116 -10.27 -26.74 -0.07
CA TRP A 116 -9.21 -25.81 -0.50
C TRP A 116 -8.93 -25.85 -2.00
N THR A 117 -9.01 -27.04 -2.61
CA THR A 117 -8.77 -27.20 -4.05
C THR A 117 -9.92 -26.65 -4.89
N GLU A 118 -11.17 -26.95 -4.53
CA GLU A 118 -12.35 -26.46 -5.24
C GLU A 118 -12.48 -24.94 -5.12
N ALA A 119 -12.23 -24.41 -3.91
CA ALA A 119 -12.27 -22.98 -3.65
C ALA A 119 -11.18 -22.24 -4.43
N PHE A 120 -9.96 -22.79 -4.51
CA PHE A 120 -8.88 -22.21 -5.32
C PHE A 120 -9.24 -22.18 -6.81
N GLU A 121 -9.78 -23.28 -7.37
CA GLU A 121 -10.19 -23.33 -8.78
C GLU A 121 -11.29 -22.32 -9.11
N ALA A 122 -12.30 -22.21 -8.24
CA ALA A 122 -13.37 -21.23 -8.40
C ALA A 122 -12.85 -19.79 -8.27
N ALA A 123 -11.98 -19.51 -7.30
CA ALA A 123 -11.34 -18.21 -7.12
C ALA A 123 -10.46 -17.84 -8.33
N HIS A 124 -9.66 -18.79 -8.82
CA HIS A 124 -8.83 -18.66 -9.99
C HIS A 124 -9.65 -18.31 -11.24
N GLY A 125 -10.74 -19.05 -11.49
CA GLY A 125 -11.63 -18.79 -12.61
C GLY A 125 -12.34 -17.44 -12.51
N LYS A 126 -12.68 -17.00 -11.29
CA LYS A 126 -13.28 -15.67 -11.07
C LYS A 126 -12.29 -14.54 -11.37
N LEU A 127 -11.09 -14.61 -10.79
CA LEU A 127 -10.03 -13.63 -11.02
C LEU A 127 -9.64 -13.54 -12.50
N SER A 128 -9.57 -14.67 -13.21
CA SER A 128 -9.18 -14.68 -14.62
C SER A 128 -10.14 -13.97 -15.56
N ARG A 129 -11.39 -13.78 -15.15
CA ARG A 129 -12.40 -13.02 -15.90
C ARG A 129 -12.50 -11.58 -15.43
N GLU A 130 -12.44 -11.35 -14.12
CA GLU A 130 -12.90 -10.10 -13.51
C GLU A 130 -11.77 -9.15 -13.11
N TYR A 131 -10.53 -9.63 -12.99
CA TYR A 131 -9.41 -8.77 -12.61
C TYR A 131 -9.08 -7.77 -13.73
N ALA A 132 -9.12 -6.48 -13.39
CA ALA A 132 -9.10 -5.38 -14.37
C ALA A 132 -7.83 -5.29 -15.23
N PHE A 133 -6.72 -5.85 -14.74
CA PHE A 133 -5.40 -5.71 -15.34
C PHE A 133 -4.83 -7.02 -15.86
N GLY A 134 -5.63 -8.09 -15.97
CA GLY A 134 -5.16 -9.40 -16.45
C GLY A 134 -4.47 -9.32 -17.82
N GLU A 135 -5.11 -8.68 -18.79
CA GLU A 135 -4.55 -8.46 -20.13
C GLU A 135 -3.40 -7.43 -20.10
N TRP A 136 -3.61 -6.29 -19.43
CA TRP A 136 -2.64 -5.20 -19.32
C TRP A 136 -1.27 -5.68 -18.82
N LYS A 137 -1.28 -6.51 -17.79
CA LYS A 137 -0.09 -7.10 -17.17
C LYS A 137 0.33 -8.43 -17.80
N SER A 138 -0.35 -8.87 -18.87
CA SER A 138 -0.08 -10.12 -19.59
C SER A 138 -0.01 -11.33 -18.65
N ILE A 139 -0.98 -11.43 -17.74
CA ILE A 139 -1.03 -12.47 -16.72
C ILE A 139 -1.29 -13.83 -17.37
N SER A 140 -0.34 -14.75 -17.23
CA SER A 140 -0.55 -16.15 -17.63
C SER A 140 -1.36 -16.90 -16.57
N TRP A 141 -2.68 -16.89 -16.71
CA TRP A 141 -3.59 -17.61 -15.83
C TRP A 141 -3.31 -19.12 -15.83
N THR A 142 -3.02 -19.69 -17.00
CA THR A 142 -2.65 -21.11 -17.14
C THR A 142 -1.42 -21.46 -16.29
N ASP A 143 -0.36 -20.65 -16.35
CA ASP A 143 0.86 -20.90 -15.58
C ASP A 143 0.66 -20.69 -14.08
N LEU A 144 -0.16 -19.70 -13.70
CA LEU A 144 -0.53 -19.52 -12.29
C LEU A 144 -1.24 -20.75 -11.75
N ARG A 145 -2.24 -21.26 -12.48
CA ARG A 145 -2.95 -22.48 -12.08
C ARG A 145 -2.01 -23.67 -11.99
N ALA A 146 -1.17 -23.88 -13.00
CA ALA A 146 -0.22 -24.98 -13.05
C ALA A 146 0.79 -24.95 -11.88
N ARG A 147 1.20 -23.76 -11.43
CA ARG A 147 2.13 -23.59 -10.31
C ARG A 147 1.48 -23.78 -8.94
N PHE A 148 0.27 -23.24 -8.73
CA PHE A 148 -0.32 -23.14 -7.39
C PHE A 148 -1.32 -24.25 -7.07
N LEU A 149 -2.08 -24.76 -8.05
CA LEU A 149 -3.04 -25.83 -7.80
C LEU A 149 -2.40 -27.10 -7.20
N PRO A 150 -1.23 -27.61 -7.67
CA PRO A 150 -0.60 -28.76 -7.04
C PRO A 150 -0.18 -28.51 -5.58
N ARG A 151 0.24 -27.29 -5.25
CA ARG A 151 0.61 -26.90 -3.87
C ARG A 151 -0.61 -26.88 -2.95
N ILE A 152 -1.73 -26.35 -3.43
CA ILE A 152 -3.01 -26.34 -2.71
C ILE A 152 -3.52 -27.77 -2.48
N ARG A 153 -3.44 -28.65 -3.49
CA ARG A 153 -3.82 -30.06 -3.35
C ARG A 153 -2.97 -30.79 -2.32
N ARG A 154 -1.66 -30.56 -2.35
CA ARG A 154 -0.74 -31.14 -1.37
C ARG A 154 -1.06 -30.67 0.05
N ALA A 155 -1.22 -29.36 0.23
CA ALA A 155 -1.59 -28.78 1.52
C ALA A 155 -2.90 -29.41 2.05
N LEU A 156 -3.91 -29.59 1.20
CA LEU A 156 -5.16 -30.24 1.57
C LEU A 156 -4.96 -31.70 2.01
N GLN A 157 -4.16 -32.47 1.27
CA GLN A 157 -3.86 -33.87 1.60
C GLN A 157 -3.14 -34.00 2.94
N GLU A 158 -2.19 -33.10 3.20
CA GLU A 158 -1.39 -33.05 4.43
C GLU A 158 -2.12 -32.35 5.59
N LYS A 159 -3.27 -31.71 5.31
CA LYS A 159 -4.01 -30.82 6.23
C LYS A 159 -3.13 -29.68 6.78
N ASP A 160 -2.20 -29.19 5.95
CA ASP A 160 -1.26 -28.14 6.31
C ASP A 160 -1.81 -26.76 5.91
N GLU A 161 -2.41 -26.08 6.88
CA GLU A 161 -2.95 -24.72 6.70
C GLU A 161 -1.85 -23.70 6.35
N ARG A 162 -0.63 -23.89 6.88
CA ARG A 162 0.48 -22.95 6.64
C ARG A 162 0.96 -23.05 5.19
N ALA A 163 1.06 -24.27 4.66
CA ALA A 163 1.37 -24.51 3.25
C ALA A 163 0.25 -23.98 2.34
N TYR A 164 -1.02 -24.12 2.75
CA TYR A 164 -2.16 -23.56 2.04
C TYR A 164 -2.10 -22.02 1.99
N TYR A 165 -1.87 -21.37 3.13
CA TYR A 165 -1.70 -19.91 3.21
C TYR A 165 -0.55 -19.42 2.32
N LEU A 166 0.63 -20.07 2.37
CA LEU A 166 1.77 -19.68 1.53
C LEU A 166 1.49 -19.86 0.03
N ALA A 167 0.72 -20.90 -0.35
CA ALA A 167 0.32 -21.09 -1.73
C ALA A 167 -0.66 -19.99 -2.20
N LEU A 168 -1.60 -19.57 -1.35
CA LEU A 168 -2.47 -18.42 -1.63
C LEU A 168 -1.70 -17.11 -1.71
N LEU A 169 -0.78 -16.87 -0.77
CA LEU A 169 0.04 -15.66 -0.74
C LEU A 169 0.89 -15.57 -2.00
N GLY A 170 1.58 -16.64 -2.38
CA GLY A 170 2.36 -16.68 -3.62
C GLY A 170 1.50 -16.49 -4.87
N TYR A 171 0.28 -17.03 -4.90
CA TYR A 171 -0.66 -16.84 -6.01
C TYR A 171 -1.09 -15.38 -6.14
N VAL A 172 -1.53 -14.76 -5.04
CA VAL A 172 -1.90 -13.33 -4.98
C VAL A 172 -0.72 -12.45 -5.35
N CYS A 173 0.47 -12.70 -4.78
CA CYS A 173 1.66 -11.91 -5.04
C CYS A 173 2.25 -12.09 -6.45
N SER A 174 1.73 -13.04 -7.23
CA SER A 174 2.07 -13.17 -8.65
C SER A 174 1.27 -12.21 -9.55
N LEU A 175 0.31 -11.47 -9.01
CA LEU A 175 -0.42 -10.40 -9.69
C LEU A 175 0.19 -9.05 -9.24
N PRO A 176 1.13 -8.43 -9.97
CA PRO A 176 1.88 -7.28 -9.48
C PRO A 176 1.02 -6.01 -9.40
N ASP A 177 0.21 -5.91 -8.35
CA ASP A 177 -0.78 -4.87 -8.09
C ASP A 177 -1.07 -4.79 -6.58
N GLY A 178 -0.79 -3.62 -5.99
CA GLY A 178 -0.98 -3.33 -4.57
C GLY A 178 -2.44 -3.34 -4.09
N HIS A 179 -3.41 -3.37 -5.01
CA HIS A 179 -4.83 -3.55 -4.71
C HIS A 179 -5.26 -5.01 -4.58
N VAL A 180 -4.49 -5.96 -5.13
CA VAL A 180 -4.74 -7.38 -4.87
C VAL A 180 -4.26 -7.70 -3.47
N LYS A 181 -5.15 -8.27 -2.66
CA LYS A 181 -4.91 -8.46 -1.22
C LYS A 181 -5.27 -9.87 -0.78
N LEU A 182 -4.42 -10.49 0.03
CA LEU A 182 -4.76 -11.63 0.86
C LEU A 182 -4.94 -11.14 2.30
N LYS A 183 -6.17 -11.21 2.82
CA LYS A 183 -6.49 -10.90 4.22
C LYS A 183 -6.76 -12.20 4.98
N ALA A 184 -6.37 -12.23 6.24
CA ALA A 184 -6.70 -13.29 7.18
C ALA A 184 -7.55 -12.70 8.32
N GLU A 185 -8.62 -13.38 8.70
CA GLU A 185 -9.43 -13.01 9.87
C GLU A 185 -8.69 -13.29 11.18
N ALA A 186 -7.91 -14.37 11.22
CA ALA A 186 -6.99 -14.68 12.32
C ALA A 186 -5.53 -14.51 11.87
N LEU A 187 -4.73 -13.81 12.68
CA LEU A 187 -3.33 -13.51 12.33
C LEU A 187 -2.33 -14.58 12.80
N SER A 188 -2.77 -15.68 13.42
CA SER A 188 -1.87 -16.70 13.98
C SER A 188 -0.93 -17.33 12.93
N VAL A 189 -1.48 -17.77 11.80
CA VAL A 189 -0.72 -18.36 10.69
C VAL A 189 0.22 -17.32 10.03
N PRO A 190 -0.26 -16.15 9.56
CA PRO A 190 0.64 -15.18 8.94
C PRO A 190 1.69 -14.62 9.91
N ALA A 191 1.36 -14.40 11.18
CA ALA A 191 2.32 -13.90 12.16
C ALA A 191 3.41 -14.94 12.47
N ALA A 192 3.05 -16.22 12.63
CA ALA A 192 4.03 -17.28 12.81
C ALA A 192 4.95 -17.41 11.58
N LEU A 193 4.39 -17.37 10.36
CA LEU A 193 5.16 -17.41 9.12
C LEU A 193 6.07 -16.18 8.94
N ALA A 194 5.60 -14.99 9.30
CA ALA A 194 6.40 -13.77 9.29
C ALA A 194 7.59 -13.87 10.25
N ALA A 195 7.32 -14.30 11.50
CA ALA A 195 8.35 -14.46 12.53
C ALA A 195 9.41 -15.50 12.12
N GLU A 196 8.99 -16.66 11.60
CA GLU A 196 9.89 -17.74 11.19
C GLU A 196 10.70 -17.42 9.93
N ARG A 197 10.26 -16.46 9.10
CA ARG A 197 10.98 -16.11 7.87
C ARG A 197 11.87 -14.88 8.02
N ALA A 198 11.41 -13.89 8.79
CA ALA A 198 12.08 -12.58 8.85
C ALA A 198 11.87 -11.85 10.20
N GLY A 199 11.43 -12.56 11.23
CA GLY A 199 11.11 -11.99 12.55
C GLY A 199 12.32 -11.42 13.30
N SER A 200 13.51 -11.95 13.05
CA SER A 200 14.77 -11.51 13.64
C SER A 200 15.71 -10.92 12.60
N GLY A 201 16.80 -10.31 13.05
CA GLY A 201 17.78 -9.71 12.15
C GLY A 201 19.20 -9.78 12.67
N PHE A 202 20.15 -9.51 11.78
CA PHE A 202 21.59 -9.57 12.09
C PHE A 202 22.13 -8.24 12.66
N GLY A 203 21.26 -7.35 13.14
CA GLY A 203 21.67 -6.08 13.77
C GLY A 203 22.12 -4.98 12.80
N LEU A 204 21.79 -5.08 11.51
CA LEU A 204 22.00 -4.01 10.53
C LEU A 204 20.78 -3.80 9.64
N ALA A 205 20.58 -2.56 9.20
CA ALA A 205 19.61 -2.20 8.15
C ALA A 205 20.36 -2.00 6.83
N ALA A 206 20.00 -2.76 5.79
CA ALA A 206 20.64 -2.67 4.48
C ALA A 206 19.94 -1.65 3.57
N ALA A 207 20.70 -0.91 2.76
CA ALA A 207 20.16 -0.02 1.74
C ALA A 207 21.04 -0.05 0.49
N GLU A 208 20.47 0.29 -0.66
CA GLU A 208 21.19 0.40 -1.92
C GLU A 208 21.46 1.86 -2.26
N LEU A 209 22.71 2.15 -2.63
CA LEU A 209 23.13 3.42 -3.20
C LEU A 209 22.82 3.49 -4.70
N GLU A 210 22.80 4.68 -5.27
CA GLU A 210 22.46 4.88 -6.69
C GLU A 210 23.42 4.16 -7.66
N GLU A 211 24.67 3.93 -7.24
CA GLU A 211 25.69 3.18 -7.98
C GLU A 211 25.54 1.65 -7.84
N GLY A 212 24.51 1.17 -7.13
CA GLY A 212 24.21 -0.25 -6.94
C GLY A 212 24.90 -0.90 -5.74
N GLN A 213 25.71 -0.16 -4.98
CA GLN A 213 26.35 -0.68 -3.78
C GLN A 213 25.32 -0.93 -2.67
N ILE A 214 25.37 -2.10 -2.06
CA ILE A 214 24.57 -2.43 -0.87
C ILE A 214 25.37 -2.07 0.37
N ILE A 215 24.81 -1.26 1.26
CA ILE A 215 25.48 -0.78 2.46
C ILE A 215 24.70 -1.11 3.73
N ALA A 216 25.40 -1.19 4.86
CA ALA A 216 24.82 -1.17 6.19
C ALA A 216 24.48 0.29 6.59
N ALA A 217 23.26 0.73 6.29
CA ALA A 217 22.81 2.10 6.51
C ALA A 217 22.53 2.46 7.98
N ALA A 218 22.19 1.46 8.80
CA ALA A 218 22.11 1.61 10.26
C ALA A 218 22.62 0.33 10.94
N ILE A 219 23.22 0.50 12.12
CA ILE A 219 23.72 -0.59 12.96
C ILE A 219 22.99 -0.51 14.30
N LEU A 220 22.45 -1.64 14.76
CA LEU A 220 21.84 -1.76 16.08
C LEU A 220 22.95 -1.82 17.15
N PRO A 221 23.04 -0.85 18.07
CA PRO A 221 24.06 -0.88 19.12
C PRO A 221 23.98 -2.16 19.95
N LYS A 222 25.13 -2.79 20.20
CA LYS A 222 25.27 -4.10 20.88
C LYS A 222 24.61 -5.28 20.15
N GLY A 223 24.04 -5.08 18.96
CA GLY A 223 23.47 -6.14 18.13
C GLY A 223 24.55 -6.98 17.41
N PRO A 224 24.15 -8.04 16.68
CA PRO A 224 25.10 -8.97 16.06
C PRO A 224 26.14 -8.30 15.15
N ALA A 225 25.71 -7.41 14.23
CA ALA A 225 26.59 -6.66 13.34
C ALA A 225 27.58 -5.74 14.09
N ASP A 226 27.13 -5.05 15.14
CA ASP A 226 27.98 -4.17 15.96
C ASP A 226 29.07 -4.98 16.69
N ARG A 227 28.68 -6.09 17.33
CA ARG A 227 29.63 -7.01 18.01
C ARG A 227 30.62 -7.65 17.05
N ALA A 228 30.23 -7.80 15.78
CA ALA A 228 31.06 -8.26 14.67
C ALA A 228 31.99 -7.18 14.07
N GLY A 229 31.87 -5.92 14.52
CA GLY A 229 32.69 -4.80 14.05
C GLY A 229 32.25 -4.19 12.71
N ILE A 230 31.04 -4.50 12.24
CA ILE A 230 30.45 -3.84 11.06
C ILE A 230 30.06 -2.42 11.47
N ARG A 231 30.51 -1.43 10.70
CA ARG A 231 30.23 -0.02 10.94
C ARG A 231 29.16 0.50 10.00
N GLN A 232 28.48 1.58 10.41
CA GLN A 232 27.57 2.31 9.53
C GLN A 232 28.31 2.75 8.25
N GLY A 233 27.66 2.55 7.10
CA GLY A 233 28.24 2.81 5.77
C GLY A 233 29.15 1.70 5.25
N ALA A 234 29.29 0.57 5.96
CA ALA A 234 30.02 -0.58 5.44
C ALA A 234 29.33 -1.13 4.18
N GLU A 235 30.12 -1.43 3.16
CA GLU A 235 29.65 -2.08 1.94
C GLU A 235 29.52 -3.59 2.16
N ILE A 236 28.38 -4.16 1.80
CA ILE A 236 28.07 -5.58 1.86
C ILE A 236 28.38 -6.18 0.49
N LEU A 237 29.37 -7.07 0.42
CA LEU A 237 29.89 -7.63 -0.83
C LEU A 237 29.34 -9.04 -1.09
N ALA A 238 29.15 -9.83 -0.03
CA ALA A 238 28.55 -11.16 -0.11
C ALA A 238 27.69 -11.43 1.13
N TRP A 239 26.66 -12.27 0.94
CA TRP A 239 25.71 -12.64 1.98
C TRP A 239 25.37 -14.13 1.85
N GLY A 240 25.70 -14.90 2.88
CA GLY A 240 25.82 -16.35 2.77
C GLY A 240 26.98 -16.72 1.86
N ASN A 241 26.78 -17.72 1.01
CA ASN A 241 27.79 -18.23 0.08
C ASN A 241 27.74 -17.55 -1.30
N GLU A 242 27.02 -16.44 -1.44
CA GLU A 242 26.74 -15.79 -2.71
C GLU A 242 27.16 -14.30 -2.69
N PRO A 243 27.64 -13.74 -3.81
CA PRO A 243 27.74 -12.29 -3.99
C PRO A 243 26.41 -11.61 -3.68
N VAL A 244 26.44 -10.40 -3.11
CA VAL A 244 25.23 -9.76 -2.55
C VAL A 244 24.09 -9.63 -3.58
N GLU A 245 24.40 -9.33 -4.84
CA GLU A 245 23.39 -9.24 -5.90
C GLU A 245 22.70 -10.58 -6.18
N ARG A 246 23.45 -11.69 -6.16
CA ARG A 246 22.88 -13.04 -6.33
C ARG A 246 22.05 -13.45 -5.11
N ALA A 247 22.50 -13.06 -3.91
CA ALA A 247 21.71 -13.26 -2.69
C ALA A 247 20.38 -12.50 -2.75
N LEU A 248 20.37 -11.25 -3.23
CA LEU A 248 19.15 -10.46 -3.42
C LEU A 248 18.19 -11.10 -4.44
N GLU A 249 18.68 -11.63 -5.56
CA GLU A 249 17.85 -12.35 -6.53
C GLU A 249 17.14 -13.57 -5.92
N GLY A 250 17.78 -14.24 -4.95
CA GLY A 250 17.23 -15.37 -4.22
C GLY A 250 16.14 -15.02 -3.20
N ILE A 251 15.96 -13.75 -2.87
CA ILE A 251 14.93 -13.29 -1.94
C ILE A 251 13.63 -13.07 -2.71
N ASP A 252 12.59 -13.79 -2.28
CA ASP A 252 11.23 -13.60 -2.76
C ASP A 252 10.36 -13.00 -1.64
N PRO A 253 10.07 -11.68 -1.70
CA PRO A 253 9.16 -11.02 -0.76
C PRO A 253 7.78 -11.68 -0.69
N ALA A 254 7.32 -12.35 -1.74
CA ALA A 254 6.02 -13.04 -1.77
C ALA A 254 5.93 -14.25 -0.83
N THR A 255 7.06 -14.66 -0.24
CA THR A 255 7.08 -15.74 0.75
C THR A 255 6.97 -15.24 2.19
N VAL A 256 7.09 -13.93 2.40
CA VAL A 256 7.04 -13.30 3.73
C VAL A 256 5.74 -12.51 3.86
N PRO A 257 4.92 -12.74 4.90
CA PRO A 257 3.78 -11.89 5.22
C PRO A 257 4.27 -10.52 5.73
N LEU A 258 4.70 -9.65 4.81
CA LEU A 258 5.40 -8.39 5.09
C LEU A 258 4.55 -7.39 5.86
N LYS A 259 3.25 -7.28 5.56
CA LYS A 259 2.38 -6.35 6.29
C LYS A 259 2.12 -6.84 7.70
N THR A 260 1.94 -8.15 7.87
CA THR A 260 1.84 -8.76 9.19
C THR A 260 3.14 -8.55 9.98
N LEU A 261 4.31 -8.70 9.34
CA LEU A 261 5.62 -8.46 9.95
C LEU A 261 5.82 -7.01 10.41
N THR A 262 5.34 -6.05 9.61
CA THR A 262 5.55 -4.61 9.84
C THR A 262 4.41 -3.93 10.61
N GLY A 263 3.29 -4.64 10.83
CA GLY A 263 2.07 -4.06 11.38
C GLY A 263 1.35 -3.10 10.42
N ALA A 264 1.72 -3.08 9.14
CA ALA A 264 1.11 -2.20 8.15
C ALA A 264 -0.37 -2.56 7.93
N PHE A 265 -1.23 -1.54 7.85
CA PHE A 265 -2.66 -1.76 7.67
C PHE A 265 -3.00 -2.43 6.33
N GLY A 266 -4.01 -3.31 6.37
CA GLY A 266 -4.57 -3.99 5.21
C GLY A 266 -4.23 -5.48 5.17
N GLY A 267 -4.48 -6.11 4.02
CA GLY A 267 -4.01 -7.48 3.76
C GLY A 267 -2.68 -7.49 3.03
N GLU A 268 -1.99 -8.63 3.07
CA GLU A 268 -0.77 -8.85 2.29
C GLU A 268 -1.03 -8.53 0.82
N SER A 269 -0.14 -7.77 0.21
CA SER A 269 -0.27 -7.33 -1.18
C SER A 269 1.10 -7.35 -1.86
N PRO A 270 1.16 -7.69 -3.15
CA PRO A 270 2.40 -7.62 -3.90
C PRO A 270 2.92 -6.19 -4.06
N GLN A 271 4.21 -6.09 -4.33
CA GLN A 271 4.82 -4.90 -4.90
C GLN A 271 4.50 -4.84 -6.39
N ALA A 272 3.88 -3.75 -6.85
CA ALA A 272 3.45 -3.60 -8.24
C ALA A 272 4.59 -3.24 -9.20
N THR A 273 5.66 -2.61 -8.70
CA THR A 273 6.85 -2.22 -9.49
C THR A 273 8.09 -3.00 -9.08
N GLU A 274 9.03 -3.16 -10.01
CA GLU A 274 10.32 -3.83 -9.71
C GLU A 274 11.17 -2.99 -8.76
N ALA A 275 11.06 -1.66 -8.82
CA ALA A 275 11.74 -0.77 -7.87
C ALA A 275 11.29 -1.03 -6.42
N HIS A 276 9.97 -1.16 -6.18
CA HIS A 276 9.46 -1.49 -4.85
C HIS A 276 9.82 -2.93 -4.47
N ARG A 277 9.76 -3.90 -5.40
CA ARG A 277 10.19 -5.28 -5.11
C ARG A 277 11.67 -5.35 -4.71
N ARG A 278 12.56 -4.64 -5.41
CA ARG A 278 13.99 -4.57 -5.08
C ARG A 278 14.21 -3.94 -3.70
N LEU A 279 13.48 -2.88 -3.37
CA LEU A 279 13.51 -2.28 -2.03
C LEU A 279 13.19 -3.32 -0.94
N GLU A 280 12.11 -4.09 -1.09
CA GLU A 280 11.75 -5.10 -0.09
C GLU A 280 12.76 -6.26 -0.01
N ARG A 281 13.38 -6.66 -1.14
CA ARG A 281 14.49 -7.64 -1.11
C ARG A 281 15.67 -7.14 -0.28
N ILE A 282 16.05 -5.88 -0.46
CA ILE A 282 17.15 -5.26 0.29
C ILE A 282 16.80 -5.19 1.78
N ARG A 283 15.57 -4.78 2.12
CA ARG A 283 15.07 -4.74 3.51
C ARG A 283 15.04 -6.12 4.17
N LEU A 284 14.76 -7.17 3.40
CA LEU A 284 14.72 -8.55 3.86
C LEU A 284 16.09 -9.25 3.89
N LEU A 285 17.10 -8.74 3.18
CA LEU A 285 18.45 -9.32 3.16
C LEU A 285 19.03 -9.56 4.57
N PRO A 286 18.99 -8.60 5.51
CA PRO A 286 19.49 -8.81 6.87
C PRO A 286 18.45 -9.44 7.82
N ARG A 287 17.38 -10.07 7.31
CA ARG A 287 16.32 -10.69 8.11
C ARG A 287 16.36 -12.21 8.02
N ALA A 288 16.06 -12.87 9.13
CA ALA A 288 16.03 -14.33 9.25
C ALA A 288 15.21 -14.76 10.50
N PRO A 289 14.89 -16.04 10.67
CA PRO A 289 14.45 -16.56 11.96
C PRO A 289 15.50 -16.38 13.06
N ALA A 290 15.04 -16.30 14.32
CA ALA A 290 15.92 -16.21 15.48
C ALA A 290 16.92 -17.38 15.54
N GLY A 291 18.19 -17.08 15.83
CA GLY A 291 19.26 -18.07 15.91
C GLY A 291 19.78 -18.57 14.55
N ALA A 292 19.21 -18.11 13.42
CA ALA A 292 19.78 -18.38 12.11
C ALA A 292 21.16 -17.74 11.99
N GLU A 293 22.04 -18.39 11.24
CA GLU A 293 23.41 -17.91 11.04
C GLU A 293 23.65 -17.56 9.58
N VAL A 294 24.50 -16.57 9.36
CA VAL A 294 24.96 -16.20 8.03
C VAL A 294 26.42 -15.81 8.06
N GLU A 295 27.18 -16.24 7.05
CA GLU A 295 28.48 -15.67 6.75
C GLU A 295 28.28 -14.45 5.85
N ALA A 296 28.88 -13.31 6.18
CA ALA A 296 28.81 -12.10 5.39
C ALA A 296 30.21 -11.58 5.09
N VAL A 297 30.40 -11.04 3.90
CA VAL A 297 31.63 -10.34 3.51
C VAL A 297 31.33 -8.86 3.40
N TYR A 298 32.04 -8.04 4.16
CA TYR A 298 31.82 -6.60 4.20
C TYR A 298 33.13 -5.82 4.15
N ARG A 299 33.04 -4.53 3.79
CA ARG A 299 34.16 -3.58 3.83
C ARG A 299 33.72 -2.32 4.55
N ASN A 300 34.31 -2.06 5.72
CA ASN A 300 34.04 -0.83 6.48
C ASN A 300 34.57 0.42 5.75
N PRO A 301 33.98 1.60 6.02
CA PRO A 301 34.51 2.86 5.49
C PRO A 301 35.98 3.06 5.84
N GLY A 302 36.79 3.42 4.84
CA GLY A 302 38.23 3.66 4.99
C GLY A 302 39.11 2.41 5.08
N GLU A 303 38.54 1.20 5.04
CA GLU A 303 39.32 -0.04 5.02
C GLU A 303 39.60 -0.51 3.58
N ALA A 304 40.84 -0.96 3.34
CA ALA A 304 41.27 -1.41 2.02
C ALA A 304 40.77 -2.82 1.67
N HIS A 305 40.67 -3.71 2.67
CA HIS A 305 40.39 -5.13 2.47
C HIS A 305 39.04 -5.52 3.08
N PRO A 306 38.23 -6.34 2.38
CA PRO A 306 37.03 -6.95 2.96
C PRO A 306 37.33 -7.86 4.14
N ARG A 307 36.35 -8.02 5.02
CA ARG A 307 36.36 -8.95 6.15
C ARG A 307 35.21 -9.94 6.03
N ILE A 308 35.44 -11.16 6.51
CA ILE A 308 34.45 -12.21 6.62
C ILE A 308 33.97 -12.25 8.07
N VAL A 309 32.67 -12.38 8.29
CA VAL A 309 32.10 -12.54 9.62
C VAL A 309 30.94 -13.51 9.63
N ARG A 310 30.78 -14.23 10.75
CA ARG A 310 29.60 -15.03 11.03
C ARG A 310 28.69 -14.25 11.97
N LEU A 311 27.45 -14.03 11.56
CA LEU A 311 26.41 -13.35 12.33
C LEU A 311 25.34 -14.35 12.76
N VAL A 312 24.72 -14.10 13.90
CA VAL A 312 23.58 -14.86 14.41
C VAL A 312 22.41 -13.90 14.54
N ALA A 313 21.26 -14.24 13.97
CA ALA A 313 20.07 -13.40 14.00
C ALA A 313 19.47 -13.34 15.41
N GLU A 314 19.20 -12.13 15.89
CA GLU A 314 18.58 -11.86 17.19
C GLU A 314 17.28 -11.11 16.98
N ASP A 315 16.33 -11.28 17.90
CA ASP A 315 15.12 -10.46 17.92
C ASP A 315 15.50 -9.01 18.22
N ASP A 316 15.26 -8.13 17.26
CA ASP A 316 15.49 -6.70 17.34
C ASP A 316 14.18 -5.90 17.39
N GLY A 317 13.04 -6.57 17.61
CA GLY A 317 11.71 -5.95 17.61
C GLY A 317 11.35 -5.28 16.29
N GLY A 318 11.98 -5.68 15.18
CA GLY A 318 11.80 -5.04 13.87
C GLY A 318 12.54 -3.70 13.72
N TRP A 319 13.43 -3.34 14.66
CA TRP A 319 14.15 -2.08 14.63
C TRP A 319 14.90 -1.88 13.32
N THR A 320 15.70 -2.85 12.86
CA THR A 320 16.48 -2.70 11.62
C THR A 320 15.59 -2.60 10.38
N LEU A 321 14.46 -3.31 10.35
CA LEU A 321 13.51 -3.31 9.23
C LEU A 321 12.83 -1.94 9.03
N SER A 322 12.67 -1.19 10.11
CA SER A 322 12.03 0.15 10.09
C SER A 322 12.96 1.29 9.68
N ARG A 323 14.29 1.12 9.78
CA ARG A 323 15.27 2.22 9.60
C ARG A 323 15.41 2.69 8.16
N VAL A 324 15.11 1.84 7.20
CA VAL A 324 15.33 2.07 5.76
C VAL A 324 14.06 1.80 4.96
N ASP A 325 12.91 2.11 5.57
CA ASP A 325 11.60 1.95 4.92
C ASP A 325 11.30 3.13 3.98
N PHE A 326 11.91 3.11 2.80
CA PHE A 326 11.64 4.09 1.74
C PHE A 326 10.20 4.02 1.20
N ALA A 327 9.45 2.97 1.52
CA ALA A 327 8.05 2.77 1.13
C ALA A 327 7.08 2.95 2.31
N ARG A 328 7.54 3.64 3.37
CA ARG A 328 6.75 3.83 4.59
C ARG A 328 5.37 4.37 4.26
N ARG A 329 4.36 3.72 4.83
CA ARG A 329 2.96 4.16 4.72
C ARG A 329 2.63 5.21 5.77
N ALA A 330 1.68 6.08 5.45
CA ALA A 330 1.16 7.04 6.40
C ALA A 330 0.44 6.31 7.54
N GLU A 331 0.34 6.94 8.70
CA GLU A 331 -0.64 6.50 9.69
C GLU A 331 -2.05 6.74 9.12
N LEU A 332 -2.98 5.81 9.39
CA LEU A 332 -4.35 5.99 8.96
C LEU A 332 -4.98 7.18 9.71
N SER A 333 -5.22 8.24 8.96
CA SER A 333 -5.89 9.43 9.45
C SER A 333 -6.69 10.07 8.33
N ASP A 334 -7.94 10.39 8.64
CA ASP A 334 -8.87 11.19 7.83
C ASP A 334 -8.74 12.70 8.14
N ARG A 335 -7.52 13.13 8.50
CA ARG A 335 -7.20 14.53 8.78
C ARG A 335 -6.15 15.06 7.81
N VAL A 336 -6.27 16.35 7.52
CA VAL A 336 -5.26 17.09 6.76
C VAL A 336 -4.35 17.82 7.76
N GLU A 337 -3.07 17.43 7.79
CA GLU A 337 -2.07 18.16 8.56
C GLU A 337 -1.50 19.29 7.72
N HIS A 338 -1.48 20.52 8.23
CA HIS A 338 -0.85 21.63 7.53
C HIS A 338 -0.15 22.61 8.47
N ARG A 339 0.88 23.30 7.95
CA ARG A 339 1.63 24.34 8.67
C ARG A 339 2.43 25.22 7.70
N ILE A 340 2.83 26.40 8.17
CA ILE A 340 3.90 27.19 7.55
C ILE A 340 5.24 26.74 8.15
N LEU A 341 6.19 26.37 7.29
CA LEU A 341 7.53 25.97 7.67
C LEU A 341 8.46 27.17 7.87
N PRO A 342 9.61 26.99 8.54
CA PRO A 342 10.68 27.99 8.54
C PRO A 342 11.04 28.43 7.11
N GLY A 343 11.08 29.74 6.87
CA GLY A 343 11.25 30.31 5.54
C GLY A 343 9.94 30.57 4.78
N GLY A 344 8.78 30.37 5.41
CA GLY A 344 7.47 30.78 4.88
C GLY A 344 6.78 29.77 3.96
N PHE A 345 7.42 28.65 3.63
CA PHE A 345 6.85 27.62 2.76
C PHE A 345 5.62 26.97 3.39
N GLY A 346 4.56 26.78 2.62
CA GLY A 346 3.42 25.98 3.04
C GLY A 346 3.76 24.49 3.01
N TYR A 347 3.24 23.74 3.96
CA TYR A 347 3.34 22.28 4.00
C TYR A 347 1.96 21.71 4.33
N VAL A 348 1.46 20.82 3.48
CA VAL A 348 0.21 20.08 3.70
C VAL A 348 0.46 18.59 3.48
N ARG A 349 -0.09 17.73 4.34
CA ARG A 349 -0.02 16.28 4.24
C ARG A 349 -1.42 15.68 4.27
N LEU A 350 -1.63 14.72 3.38
CA LEU A 350 -2.85 13.91 3.29
C LEU A 350 -2.47 12.44 3.23
N GLY A 351 -2.99 11.63 4.15
CA GLY A 351 -2.71 10.19 4.22
C GLY A 351 -3.77 9.30 3.57
N LEU A 352 -4.94 9.85 3.27
CA LEU A 352 -6.13 9.12 2.82
C LEU A 352 -7.14 10.08 2.17
N GLU A 353 -7.76 9.70 1.06
CA GLU A 353 -8.87 10.41 0.39
C GLU A 353 -10.22 9.81 0.79
N LEU A 354 -10.42 9.44 2.06
CA LEU A 354 -11.61 8.72 2.53
C LEU A 354 -12.00 9.21 3.94
N ASP A 355 -13.29 9.40 4.18
CA ASP A 355 -13.83 9.56 5.53
C ASP A 355 -13.98 8.17 6.18
N LEU A 356 -13.31 7.94 7.30
CA LEU A 356 -13.34 6.63 7.97
C LEU A 356 -14.68 6.36 8.67
N ALA A 357 -15.42 7.41 9.03
CA ALA A 357 -16.75 7.29 9.63
C ALA A 357 -17.83 7.10 8.57
N ASP A 358 -17.60 7.59 7.34
CA ASP A 358 -18.56 7.53 6.24
C ASP A 358 -17.88 7.22 4.88
N PRO A 359 -17.37 6.00 4.69
CA PRO A 359 -16.54 5.65 3.53
C PRO A 359 -17.32 5.49 2.22
N GLU A 360 -18.66 5.59 2.24
CA GLU A 360 -19.52 5.44 1.07
C GLU A 360 -19.84 6.77 0.38
N HIS A 361 -19.48 7.90 1.00
CA HIS A 361 -19.82 9.24 0.53
C HIS A 361 -18.59 10.08 0.21
N TYR A 362 -18.79 11.13 -0.59
CA TYR A 362 -17.77 12.11 -0.89
C TYR A 362 -17.19 12.72 0.42
N PRO A 363 -15.87 12.66 0.67
CA PRO A 363 -15.28 13.14 1.92
C PRO A 363 -15.17 14.68 2.00
N GLU A 364 -16.31 15.36 2.07
CA GLU A 364 -16.43 16.83 2.14
C GLU A 364 -15.58 17.43 3.27
N GLY A 365 -15.48 16.74 4.41
CA GLY A 365 -14.67 17.17 5.54
C GLY A 365 -13.17 17.28 5.21
N LEU A 366 -12.63 16.33 4.44
CA LEU A 366 -11.24 16.36 3.98
C LEU A 366 -11.03 17.47 2.96
N PHE A 367 -11.97 17.63 2.01
CA PHE A 367 -11.95 18.74 1.05
C PHE A 367 -11.85 20.10 1.76
N ARG A 368 -12.69 20.32 2.79
CA ARG A 368 -12.70 21.57 3.56
C ARG A 368 -11.41 21.81 4.34
N GLN A 369 -10.86 20.77 4.96
CA GLN A 369 -9.59 20.89 5.70
C GLN A 369 -8.42 21.21 4.76
N PHE A 370 -8.37 20.61 3.57
CA PHE A 370 -7.36 20.92 2.56
C PHE A 370 -7.56 22.34 2.01
N GLN A 371 -8.81 22.75 1.73
CA GLN A 371 -9.14 24.12 1.34
C GLN A 371 -8.64 25.16 2.35
N GLU A 372 -8.79 24.89 3.65
CA GLU A 372 -8.28 25.76 4.71
C GLU A 372 -6.74 25.83 4.70
N ALA A 373 -6.06 24.71 4.47
CA ALA A 373 -4.60 24.71 4.30
C ALA A 373 -4.15 25.63 3.15
N ILE A 374 -4.81 25.50 1.98
CA ILE A 374 -4.51 26.35 0.81
C ILE A 374 -4.81 27.83 1.11
N ARG A 375 -5.94 28.12 1.77
CA ARG A 375 -6.29 29.48 2.20
C ARG A 375 -5.21 30.08 3.10
N SER A 376 -4.72 29.32 4.06
CA SER A 376 -3.63 29.72 4.96
C SER A 376 -2.35 30.05 4.19
N PHE A 377 -1.97 29.22 3.21
CA PHE A 377 -0.76 29.44 2.40
C PHE A 377 -0.87 30.67 1.50
N VAL A 378 -2.05 30.91 0.90
CA VAL A 378 -2.32 32.11 0.10
C VAL A 378 -2.29 33.37 0.99
N ALA A 379 -2.92 33.32 2.17
CA ALA A 379 -2.93 34.45 3.10
C ALA A 379 -1.54 34.79 3.65
N ALA A 380 -0.67 33.79 3.78
CA ALA A 380 0.71 33.94 4.21
C ALA A 380 1.68 34.36 3.09
N ASP A 381 1.20 34.51 1.84
CA ASP A 381 2.03 34.73 0.64
C ASP A 381 3.18 33.72 0.54
N ALA A 382 2.86 32.44 0.78
CA ALA A 382 3.85 31.38 0.84
C ALA A 382 4.64 31.30 -0.50
N PRO A 383 5.98 31.33 -0.48
CA PRO A 383 6.79 31.34 -1.70
C PRO A 383 6.81 30.00 -2.45
N GLY A 384 6.32 28.93 -1.80
CA GLY A 384 6.13 27.60 -2.35
C GLY A 384 5.32 26.72 -1.39
N VAL A 385 4.69 25.67 -1.91
CA VAL A 385 3.93 24.69 -1.12
C VAL A 385 4.48 23.28 -1.33
N VAL A 386 4.69 22.55 -0.24
CA VAL A 386 4.93 21.11 -0.25
C VAL A 386 3.61 20.38 -0.02
N VAL A 387 3.24 19.47 -0.91
CA VAL A 387 2.12 18.54 -0.74
C VAL A 387 2.71 17.16 -0.49
N ASP A 388 2.64 16.67 0.75
CA ASP A 388 3.17 15.38 1.14
C ASP A 388 2.12 14.28 1.02
N LEU A 389 2.31 13.42 0.01
CA LEU A 389 1.47 12.27 -0.29
C LEU A 389 2.21 10.94 -0.03
N ARG A 390 3.39 10.98 0.62
CA ARG A 390 4.15 9.77 0.94
C ARG A 390 3.32 8.85 1.81
N GLY A 391 3.18 7.61 1.38
CA GLY A 391 2.45 6.59 2.10
C GLY A 391 0.93 6.71 2.06
N ASN A 392 0.38 7.65 1.27
CA ASN A 392 -1.05 7.86 1.12
C ASN A 392 -1.75 6.57 0.58
N TYR A 393 -2.87 6.20 1.19
CA TYR A 393 -3.66 5.00 0.90
C TYR A 393 -4.67 5.11 -0.23
N GLY A 394 -4.94 6.31 -0.75
CA GLY A 394 -6.01 6.54 -1.70
C GLY A 394 -7.38 6.69 -1.04
N GLY A 395 -8.44 6.51 -1.84
CA GLY A 395 -9.82 6.68 -1.45
C GLY A 395 -10.63 7.16 -2.65
N SER A 396 -11.29 8.31 -2.49
CA SER A 396 -12.11 8.95 -3.50
C SER A 396 -11.27 9.56 -4.62
N ASP A 397 -11.48 9.09 -5.86
CA ASP A 397 -10.91 9.67 -7.07
C ASP A 397 -11.48 11.06 -7.38
N ARG A 398 -12.75 11.28 -7.03
CA ARG A 398 -13.37 12.60 -7.17
C ARG A 398 -12.72 13.62 -6.23
N LEU A 399 -12.46 13.24 -4.97
CA LEU A 399 -11.76 14.12 -4.03
C LEU A 399 -10.34 14.43 -4.54
N ALA A 400 -9.58 13.42 -4.98
CA ALA A 400 -8.25 13.65 -5.56
C ALA A 400 -8.30 14.65 -6.73
N ALA A 401 -9.27 14.54 -7.63
CA ALA A 401 -9.46 15.49 -8.72
C ALA A 401 -9.79 16.92 -8.22
N ASP A 402 -10.67 17.03 -7.22
CA ASP A 402 -11.04 18.32 -6.62
C ASP A 402 -9.86 18.98 -5.91
N LEU A 403 -9.07 18.22 -5.15
CA LEU A 403 -7.88 18.72 -4.44
C LEU A 403 -6.79 19.20 -5.42
N ALA A 404 -6.58 18.49 -6.53
CA ALA A 404 -5.66 18.94 -7.58
C ALA A 404 -6.07 20.31 -8.16
N GLY A 405 -7.37 20.58 -8.22
CA GLY A 405 -7.95 21.83 -8.71
C GLY A 405 -7.50 23.10 -7.99
N PHE A 406 -7.02 23.02 -6.74
CA PHE A 406 -6.45 24.16 -6.02
C PHE A 406 -5.18 24.74 -6.67
N PHE A 407 -4.54 24.00 -7.55
CA PHE A 407 -3.27 24.36 -8.18
C PHE A 407 -3.38 24.61 -9.69
N LEU A 408 -4.57 24.48 -10.28
CA LEU A 408 -4.78 24.56 -11.73
C LEU A 408 -5.34 25.92 -12.16
N ASP A 409 -4.98 26.31 -13.38
CA ASP A 409 -5.37 27.58 -13.99
C ASP A 409 -6.66 27.45 -14.82
N GLY A 410 -7.04 26.22 -15.16
CA GLY A 410 -8.21 25.88 -15.97
C GLY A 410 -8.60 24.41 -15.80
N PRO A 411 -9.80 24.02 -16.28
CA PRO A 411 -10.27 22.65 -16.21
C PRO A 411 -9.34 21.67 -16.92
N SER A 412 -9.21 20.46 -16.37
CA SER A 412 -8.39 19.40 -16.95
C SER A 412 -9.00 18.02 -16.68
N PHE A 413 -8.82 17.08 -17.60
CA PHE A 413 -9.34 15.71 -17.44
C PHE A 413 -8.58 14.96 -16.35
N TYR A 414 -9.25 14.37 -15.38
CA TYR A 414 -8.59 13.52 -14.40
C TYR A 414 -8.52 12.08 -14.92
N GLU A 415 -9.69 11.48 -15.11
CA GLU A 415 -9.82 10.11 -15.59
C GLU A 415 -11.21 9.85 -16.19
N ALA A 416 -11.31 8.77 -16.95
CA ALA A 416 -12.54 8.00 -17.04
C ALA A 416 -12.28 6.61 -16.46
N GLN A 417 -13.34 5.89 -16.15
CA GLN A 417 -13.27 4.59 -15.51
C GLN A 417 -13.87 3.51 -16.41
N GLU A 418 -13.27 2.33 -16.37
CA GLU A 418 -13.84 1.11 -16.94
C GLU A 418 -14.02 0.07 -15.84
N TYR A 419 -15.18 -0.58 -15.82
CA TYR A 419 -15.51 -1.61 -14.84
C TYR A 419 -15.94 -2.91 -15.52
N TYR A 420 -15.62 -4.04 -14.90
CA TYR A 420 -16.17 -5.33 -15.30
C TYR A 420 -17.69 -5.33 -15.11
N ASP A 421 -18.44 -5.57 -16.19
CA ASP A 421 -19.89 -5.69 -16.17
C ASP A 421 -20.30 -7.16 -16.01
N GLY A 422 -20.87 -7.48 -14.85
CA GLY A 422 -21.31 -8.83 -14.48
C GLY A 422 -22.36 -9.43 -15.41
N ARG A 423 -23.07 -8.62 -16.21
CA ARG A 423 -24.06 -9.11 -17.18
C ARG A 423 -23.42 -9.63 -18.46
N THR A 424 -22.41 -8.92 -18.95
CA THR A 424 -21.82 -9.14 -20.28
C THR A 424 -20.52 -9.93 -20.21
N GLY A 425 -19.83 -9.88 -19.07
CA GLY A 425 -18.52 -10.51 -18.89
C GLY A 425 -17.37 -9.73 -19.51
N GLY A 426 -17.56 -8.44 -19.83
CA GLY A 426 -16.55 -7.55 -20.40
C GLY A 426 -16.39 -6.26 -19.59
N PHE A 427 -15.40 -5.44 -19.96
CA PHE A 427 -15.20 -4.13 -19.36
C PHE A 427 -16.02 -3.07 -20.10
N LEU A 428 -16.80 -2.30 -19.35
CA LEU A 428 -17.60 -1.20 -19.84
C LEU A 428 -17.03 0.12 -19.32
N ARG A 429 -16.89 1.11 -20.20
CA ARG A 429 -16.60 2.49 -19.78
C ARG A 429 -17.81 3.09 -19.09
N ILE A 430 -17.68 3.29 -17.78
CA ILE A 430 -18.71 3.86 -16.91
C ILE A 430 -17.97 4.52 -15.74
N THR A 431 -18.15 5.83 -15.59
CA THR A 431 -17.45 6.62 -14.56
C THR A 431 -18.45 7.08 -13.52
N PHE A 432 -18.07 7.00 -12.25
CA PHE A 432 -18.91 7.40 -11.13
C PHE A 432 -18.38 8.67 -10.46
N ASP A 433 -19.24 9.67 -10.29
CA ASP A 433 -18.99 10.86 -9.47
C ASP A 433 -19.69 10.70 -8.12
N GLU A 434 -18.89 10.46 -7.08
CA GLU A 434 -19.33 10.23 -5.71
C GLU A 434 -20.10 11.42 -5.09
N ARG A 435 -20.08 12.61 -5.72
CA ARG A 435 -20.86 13.78 -5.26
C ARG A 435 -22.34 13.66 -5.60
N ASN A 436 -22.71 12.88 -6.62
CA ASN A 436 -24.10 12.76 -7.06
C ASN A 436 -24.63 11.35 -6.82
N LEU A 437 -25.22 11.11 -5.65
CA LEU A 437 -25.78 9.79 -5.30
C LEU A 437 -27.03 9.41 -6.10
N SER A 438 -27.73 10.40 -6.68
CA SER A 438 -28.99 10.16 -7.41
C SER A 438 -28.77 9.77 -8.87
N ASP A 439 -27.73 10.31 -9.49
CA ASP A 439 -27.29 10.01 -10.84
C ASP A 439 -25.76 10.12 -10.91
N PRO A 440 -25.03 9.09 -10.44
CA PRO A 440 -23.59 9.17 -10.29
C PRO A 440 -22.85 9.02 -11.62
N VAL A 441 -23.54 8.65 -12.71
CA VAL A 441 -22.88 8.27 -13.96
C VAL A 441 -22.47 9.51 -14.74
N VAL A 442 -21.17 9.66 -14.96
CA VAL A 442 -20.56 10.72 -15.76
C VAL A 442 -19.68 10.14 -16.87
N ASP A 443 -19.32 10.95 -17.85
CA ASP A 443 -18.42 10.50 -18.93
C ASP A 443 -16.95 10.45 -18.50
N CYS A 444 -16.57 11.34 -17.57
CA CYS A 444 -15.26 11.42 -16.95
C CYS A 444 -15.29 12.25 -15.66
N ILE A 445 -14.29 12.06 -14.80
CA ILE A 445 -13.97 12.98 -13.72
C ILE A 445 -13.06 14.08 -14.28
N SER A 446 -13.40 15.34 -14.01
CA SER A 446 -12.59 16.51 -14.37
C SER A 446 -12.09 17.20 -13.10
N MET A 447 -10.83 17.67 -13.16
CA MET A 447 -10.22 18.59 -12.21
C MET A 447 -10.66 20.00 -12.57
N GLU A 448 -11.48 20.60 -11.71
CA GLU A 448 -11.96 21.97 -11.87
C GLU A 448 -11.14 22.92 -10.98
N PRO A 449 -10.76 24.12 -11.46
CA PRO A 449 -10.08 25.10 -10.62
C PRO A 449 -10.87 25.43 -9.34
N GLN A 450 -10.21 25.37 -8.20
CA GLN A 450 -10.82 25.61 -6.90
C GLN A 450 -10.50 27.01 -6.36
N SER A 451 -11.28 27.46 -5.38
CA SER A 451 -11.05 28.71 -4.65
C SER A 451 -10.78 28.46 -3.16
N PRO A 452 -9.74 29.06 -2.55
CA PRO A 452 -8.73 29.92 -3.18
C PRO A 452 -7.72 29.10 -4.01
N ARG A 453 -7.28 29.62 -5.15
CA ARG A 453 -6.23 28.99 -5.96
C ARG A 453 -4.85 29.38 -5.44
N TYR A 454 -3.93 28.42 -5.37
CA TYR A 454 -2.50 28.66 -5.16
C TYR A 454 -1.74 28.55 -6.48
N ALA A 455 -1.22 29.67 -6.98
CA ALA A 455 -0.51 29.77 -8.27
C ALA A 455 1.03 29.73 -8.15
N GLY A 456 1.55 29.55 -6.93
CA GLY A 456 2.98 29.49 -6.66
C GLY A 456 3.62 28.14 -7.02
N PRO A 457 4.93 27.96 -6.79
CA PRO A 457 5.62 26.68 -6.92
C PRO A 457 5.05 25.60 -6.00
N VAL A 458 4.93 24.39 -6.51
CA VAL A 458 4.45 23.23 -5.75
C VAL A 458 5.43 22.06 -5.87
N ALA A 459 5.78 21.46 -4.73
CA ALA A 459 6.57 20.22 -4.69
C ALA A 459 5.69 19.13 -4.08
N VAL A 460 5.46 18.05 -4.84
CA VAL A 460 4.64 16.91 -4.40
C VAL A 460 5.56 15.78 -3.98
N LEU A 461 5.54 15.40 -2.71
CA LEU A 461 6.31 14.26 -2.21
C LEU A 461 5.54 12.97 -2.41
N VAL A 462 6.17 11.97 -3.02
CA VAL A 462 5.61 10.62 -3.20
C VAL A 462 6.65 9.57 -2.80
N ASN A 463 6.17 8.38 -2.46
CA ASN A 463 7.02 7.21 -2.27
C ASN A 463 6.26 5.94 -2.72
N PRO A 464 6.87 4.74 -2.72
CA PRO A 464 6.18 3.52 -3.15
C PRO A 464 4.99 3.13 -2.26
N GLY A 465 4.80 3.80 -1.12
CA GLY A 465 3.60 3.69 -0.29
C GLY A 465 2.42 4.52 -0.81
N THR A 466 2.65 5.59 -1.58
CA THR A 466 1.59 6.37 -2.25
C THR A 466 0.88 5.50 -3.28
N VAL A 467 -0.42 5.22 -3.09
CA VAL A 467 -1.19 4.28 -3.92
C VAL A 467 -2.55 4.85 -4.30
N SER A 468 -3.15 4.32 -5.38
CA SER A 468 -4.53 4.60 -5.77
C SER A 468 -4.79 6.09 -6.05
N SER A 469 -5.91 6.66 -5.60
CA SER A 469 -6.22 8.09 -5.81
C SER A 469 -5.18 9.05 -5.21
N GLY A 470 -4.33 8.61 -4.29
CA GLY A 470 -3.15 9.38 -3.87
C GLY A 470 -2.11 9.53 -4.99
N GLU A 471 -1.96 8.53 -5.86
CA GLU A 471 -1.17 8.64 -7.11
C GLU A 471 -1.88 9.54 -8.13
N GLY A 472 -3.20 9.43 -8.21
CA GLY A 472 -4.03 10.29 -9.06
C GLY A 472 -3.93 11.77 -8.69
N LEU A 473 -3.94 12.10 -7.39
CA LEU A 473 -3.73 13.46 -6.89
C LEU A 473 -2.34 13.98 -7.29
N ALA A 474 -1.29 13.17 -7.12
CA ALA A 474 0.06 13.53 -7.55
C ALA A 474 0.12 13.77 -9.07
N MET A 475 -0.50 12.90 -9.87
CA MET A 475 -0.62 13.05 -11.32
C MET A 475 -1.37 14.34 -11.69
N GLY A 476 -2.45 14.66 -10.98
CA GLY A 476 -3.26 15.86 -11.20
C GLY A 476 -2.49 17.15 -10.91
N ILE A 477 -1.88 17.25 -9.73
CA ILE A 477 -1.09 18.43 -9.32
C ILE A 477 0.10 18.64 -10.27
N ARG A 478 0.75 17.57 -10.74
CA ARG A 478 1.88 17.65 -11.68
C ARG A 478 1.55 18.38 -12.98
N ARG A 479 0.27 18.51 -13.35
CA ARG A 479 -0.16 19.28 -14.52
C ARG A 479 -0.11 20.79 -14.32
N ALA A 480 -0.02 21.27 -13.09
CA ALA A 480 0.19 22.68 -12.82
C ALA A 480 1.56 23.11 -13.38
N PRO A 481 1.67 24.29 -14.04
CA PRO A 481 2.91 24.72 -14.70
C PRO A 481 4.16 24.73 -13.80
N ARG A 482 3.95 24.95 -12.50
CA ARG A 482 5.01 25.10 -11.49
C ARG A 482 5.00 23.98 -10.44
N ALA A 483 4.48 22.80 -10.80
CA ALA A 483 4.54 21.62 -9.96
C ALA A 483 5.69 20.70 -10.34
N ARG A 484 6.32 20.08 -9.34
CA ARG A 484 7.31 19.00 -9.51
C ARG A 484 7.04 17.89 -8.50
N VAL A 485 7.09 16.66 -8.96
CA VAL A 485 7.06 15.47 -8.07
C VAL A 485 8.47 15.18 -7.59
N VAL A 486 8.63 14.93 -6.29
CA VAL A 486 9.92 14.76 -5.60
C VAL A 486 9.89 13.46 -4.78
N GLY A 487 10.98 12.70 -4.81
CA GLY A 487 11.15 11.51 -3.97
C GLY A 487 12.37 10.67 -4.34
N PHE A 488 12.75 9.73 -3.48
CA PHE A 488 13.78 8.72 -3.82
C PHE A 488 13.29 7.78 -4.93
N PHE A 489 12.02 7.40 -4.87
CA PHE A 489 11.35 6.47 -5.76
C PHE A 489 10.02 7.06 -6.25
N GLY A 490 9.42 6.42 -7.26
CA GLY A 490 8.05 6.75 -7.67
C GLY A 490 7.01 6.18 -6.73
N SER A 491 5.75 6.46 -7.03
CA SER A 491 4.61 5.89 -6.32
C SER A 491 4.41 4.40 -6.61
N ASN A 492 3.39 3.81 -6.00
CA ASN A 492 3.20 2.36 -5.96
C ASN A 492 3.01 1.72 -7.34
N GLY A 493 2.27 2.38 -8.25
CA GLY A 493 1.87 1.85 -9.54
C GLY A 493 0.64 0.95 -9.49
N SER A 494 -0.34 1.29 -8.64
CA SER A 494 -1.61 0.57 -8.53
C SER A 494 -2.77 1.56 -8.52
N PHE A 495 -3.49 1.67 -9.63
CA PHE A 495 -4.52 2.70 -9.85
C PHE A 495 -5.77 2.09 -10.49
N GLY A 496 -6.39 1.18 -9.73
CA GLY A 496 -7.62 0.51 -10.11
C GLY A 496 -8.67 0.58 -9.01
N MET A 497 -9.92 0.39 -9.40
CA MET A 497 -11.06 0.50 -8.51
C MET A 497 -11.32 -0.85 -7.85
N VAL A 498 -11.15 -0.84 -6.53
CA VAL A 498 -11.31 -1.99 -5.64
C VAL A 498 -12.77 -2.31 -5.38
N GLY A 499 -13.04 -3.55 -4.98
CA GLY A 499 -14.37 -3.99 -4.57
C GLY A 499 -14.59 -5.49 -4.75
N GLY A 500 -13.77 -6.13 -5.59
CA GLY A 500 -13.82 -7.56 -5.82
C GLY A 500 -13.48 -8.33 -4.54
N LEU A 501 -14.30 -9.33 -4.22
CA LEU A 501 -14.20 -10.07 -2.95
C LEU A 501 -14.44 -11.56 -3.14
N ILE A 502 -13.51 -12.37 -2.64
CA ILE A 502 -13.63 -13.83 -2.61
C ILE A 502 -13.29 -14.31 -1.20
N ARG A 503 -14.27 -14.86 -0.48
CA ARG A 503 -14.02 -15.60 0.77
C ARG A 503 -13.62 -17.02 0.41
N ILE A 504 -12.52 -17.49 0.98
CA ILE A 504 -11.94 -18.82 0.72
C ILE A 504 -11.78 -19.54 2.08
N PRO A 505 -11.81 -20.90 2.15
CA PRO A 505 -11.75 -21.59 3.44
C PRO A 505 -10.49 -21.23 4.22
N GLY A 506 -10.55 -21.36 5.56
CA GLY A 506 -9.46 -20.97 6.47
C GLY A 506 -9.57 -19.53 7.02
N GLY A 507 -10.71 -18.86 6.81
CA GLY A 507 -10.88 -17.46 7.25
C GLY A 507 -10.04 -16.48 6.43
N TYR A 508 -9.75 -16.82 5.17
CA TYR A 508 -9.00 -15.98 4.26
C TYR A 508 -9.90 -15.29 3.24
N LEU A 509 -9.44 -14.15 2.75
CA LEU A 509 -10.18 -13.31 1.83
C LEU A 509 -9.24 -12.73 0.77
N ILE A 510 -9.60 -12.92 -0.49
CA ILE A 510 -8.91 -12.31 -1.63
C ILE A 510 -9.70 -11.08 -2.06
N GLY A 511 -9.05 -9.91 -1.99
CA GLY A 511 -9.52 -8.66 -2.57
C GLY A 511 -8.82 -8.38 -3.89
N TYR A 512 -9.51 -7.78 -4.87
CA TYR A 512 -8.92 -7.40 -6.16
C TYR A 512 -9.67 -6.22 -6.79
N PRO A 513 -9.02 -5.44 -7.66
CA PRO A 513 -9.70 -4.43 -8.45
C PRO A 513 -10.41 -5.07 -9.66
N PHE A 514 -11.67 -4.67 -9.85
CA PHE A 514 -12.48 -5.03 -11.03
C PHE A 514 -12.76 -3.83 -11.92
N GLY A 515 -12.20 -2.67 -11.59
CA GLY A 515 -12.23 -1.48 -12.44
C GLY A 515 -10.84 -0.88 -12.60
N ARG A 516 -10.69 -0.04 -13.62
CA ARG A 516 -9.42 0.60 -14.01
C ARG A 516 -9.63 2.04 -14.48
N SER A 517 -8.68 2.90 -14.10
CA SER A 517 -8.60 4.27 -14.62
C SER A 517 -8.06 4.25 -16.05
N VAL A 518 -8.70 4.99 -16.95
CA VAL A 518 -8.29 5.15 -18.35
C VAL A 518 -8.28 6.62 -18.77
N ASP A 519 -7.43 6.95 -19.74
CA ASP A 519 -7.37 8.27 -20.35
C ASP A 519 -8.54 8.50 -21.34
N ARG A 520 -8.53 9.65 -22.03
CA ARG A 520 -9.55 9.99 -23.02
C ARG A 520 -9.64 8.95 -24.14
N GLU A 521 -8.51 8.34 -24.49
CA GLU A 521 -8.37 7.33 -25.54
C GLU A 521 -8.62 5.90 -25.05
N GLY A 522 -8.95 5.70 -23.77
CA GLY A 522 -9.19 4.38 -23.19
C GLY A 522 -7.92 3.62 -22.79
N ARG A 523 -6.77 4.30 -22.71
CA ARG A 523 -5.52 3.69 -22.26
C ARG A 523 -5.43 3.74 -20.74
N ILE A 524 -5.04 2.63 -20.13
CA ILE A 524 -4.89 2.50 -18.67
C ILE A 524 -3.88 3.52 -18.14
N GLN A 525 -4.26 4.21 -17.06
CA GLN A 525 -3.43 5.22 -16.40
C GLN A 525 -2.74 4.64 -15.16
N LEU A 526 -1.48 5.03 -14.93
CA LEU A 526 -0.64 4.77 -13.74
C LEU A 526 -0.37 3.29 -13.36
N ASP A 527 -1.31 2.38 -13.58
CA ASP A 527 -1.20 0.99 -13.12
C ASP A 527 -0.04 0.26 -13.81
N SER A 528 0.74 -0.48 -13.02
CA SER A 528 2.03 -0.98 -13.48
C SER A 528 1.92 -1.98 -14.63
N ARG A 529 2.90 -1.93 -15.53
CA ARG A 529 3.10 -2.91 -16.61
C ARG A 529 4.59 -3.21 -16.72
N ASN A 530 4.94 -4.49 -16.82
CA ASN A 530 6.33 -4.94 -16.90
C ASN A 530 7.22 -4.38 -15.77
N GLY A 531 6.67 -4.25 -14.57
CA GLY A 531 7.39 -3.75 -13.39
C GLY A 531 7.57 -2.23 -13.31
N VAL A 532 6.96 -1.46 -14.21
CA VAL A 532 7.02 0.01 -14.23
C VAL A 532 5.61 0.58 -14.15
N GLY A 533 5.40 1.59 -13.30
CA GLY A 533 4.10 2.24 -13.09
C GLY A 533 4.19 3.38 -12.09
N GLY A 534 3.04 3.99 -11.84
CA GLY A 534 2.86 5.09 -10.90
C GLY A 534 3.34 6.44 -11.44
N VAL A 535 3.41 7.40 -10.55
CA VAL A 535 3.97 8.73 -10.76
C VAL A 535 5.46 8.70 -10.43
N HIS A 536 6.29 8.98 -11.43
CA HIS A 536 7.73 9.10 -11.25
C HIS A 536 8.13 10.50 -10.78
N PRO A 537 9.16 10.65 -9.91
CA PRO A 537 9.66 11.95 -9.52
C PRO A 537 10.23 12.70 -10.72
N ASP A 538 9.86 13.98 -10.86
CA ASP A 538 10.55 14.93 -11.75
C ASP A 538 11.91 15.29 -11.16
N VAL A 539 11.99 15.37 -9.83
CA VAL A 539 13.23 15.56 -9.06
C VAL A 539 13.48 14.30 -8.24
N ARG A 540 14.37 13.45 -8.76
CA ARG A 540 14.83 12.26 -8.05
C ARG A 540 15.81 12.66 -6.95
N VAL A 541 15.48 12.31 -5.71
CA VAL A 541 16.41 12.47 -4.59
C VAL A 541 17.52 11.41 -4.75
N PRO A 542 18.80 11.81 -4.84
CA PRO A 542 19.86 10.86 -5.15
C PRO A 542 20.12 9.97 -3.94
N ARG A 543 20.32 8.67 -4.19
CA ARG A 543 20.64 7.68 -3.13
C ARG A 543 22.15 7.67 -2.89
N THR A 544 22.70 8.82 -2.54
CA THR A 544 24.11 8.94 -2.11
C THR A 544 24.29 8.33 -0.72
N LEU A 545 25.53 7.99 -0.36
CA LEU A 545 25.86 7.53 0.99
C LEU A 545 25.31 8.50 2.05
N GLU A 546 25.57 9.79 1.89
CA GLU A 546 25.11 10.84 2.82
C GLU A 546 23.58 10.83 2.98
N ASN A 547 22.83 10.85 1.88
CA ASN A 547 21.38 10.89 1.92
C ASN A 547 20.78 9.63 2.54
N VAL A 548 21.31 8.46 2.21
CA VAL A 548 20.82 7.19 2.76
C VAL A 548 21.10 7.08 4.26
N LEU A 549 22.30 7.50 4.72
CA LEU A 549 22.62 7.52 6.14
C LEU A 549 21.79 8.56 6.90
N ALA A 550 21.57 9.74 6.33
CA ALA A 550 20.72 10.77 6.92
C ALA A 550 19.26 10.30 7.06
N PHE A 551 18.73 9.63 6.02
CA PHE A 551 17.40 9.02 6.06
C PHE A 551 17.32 7.97 7.18
N ALA A 552 18.30 7.06 7.26
CA ALA A 552 18.35 6.03 8.30
C ALA A 552 18.46 6.60 9.73
N ALA A 553 19.06 7.78 9.87
CA ALA A 553 19.13 8.54 11.13
C ALA A 553 17.83 9.29 11.46
N GLY A 554 16.83 9.31 10.56
CA GLY A 554 15.53 9.95 10.76
C GLY A 554 15.42 11.37 10.18
N THR A 555 16.38 11.80 9.37
CA THR A 555 16.28 13.07 8.64
C THR A 555 15.29 12.93 7.49
N ASP A 556 14.38 13.89 7.35
CA ASP A 556 13.47 13.95 6.20
C ASP A 556 14.20 14.52 4.97
N VAL A 557 15.03 13.68 4.35
CA VAL A 557 15.87 14.06 3.20
C VAL A 557 15.02 14.51 2.01
N GLU A 558 13.87 13.88 1.78
CA GLU A 558 13.01 14.23 0.64
C GLU A 558 12.35 15.60 0.84
N LEU A 559 11.92 15.93 2.06
CA LEU A 559 11.41 17.27 2.38
C LEU A 559 12.48 18.35 2.16
N LEU A 560 13.73 18.09 2.56
CA LEU A 560 14.82 19.04 2.31
C LEU A 560 15.03 19.29 0.80
N HIS A 561 14.97 18.23 -0.01
CA HIS A 561 15.08 18.35 -1.46
C HIS A 561 13.87 19.04 -2.09
N ALA A 562 12.65 18.80 -1.60
CA ALA A 562 11.46 19.51 -2.03
C ALA A 562 11.56 21.01 -1.74
N LEU A 563 12.03 21.40 -0.55
CA LEU A 563 12.24 22.81 -0.20
C LEU A 563 13.31 23.47 -1.09
N ASN A 564 14.39 22.77 -1.42
CA ASN A 564 15.39 23.25 -2.36
C ASN A 564 14.79 23.44 -3.77
N CYS A 565 14.04 22.46 -4.25
CA CYS A 565 13.32 22.54 -5.53
C CYS A 565 12.38 23.76 -5.58
N LEU A 566 11.63 24.02 -4.51
CA LEU A 566 10.75 25.20 -4.41
C LEU A 566 11.53 26.52 -4.48
N ARG A 567 12.67 26.62 -3.79
CA ARG A 567 13.54 27.81 -3.84
C ARG A 567 14.03 28.08 -5.26
N GLU A 568 14.45 27.04 -5.97
CA GLU A 568 14.92 27.17 -7.35
C GLU A 568 13.81 27.58 -8.32
N MET A 569 12.59 27.06 -8.14
CA MET A 569 11.42 27.47 -8.93
C MET A 569 10.92 28.89 -8.59
N GLY A 570 11.25 29.39 -7.39
CA GLY A 570 10.93 30.73 -6.93
C GLY A 570 11.85 31.81 -7.50
N ASP A 571 13.12 31.48 -7.71
CA ASP A 571 14.20 32.41 -8.12
C ASP A 571 13.92 33.06 -9.50
N PRO A 572 13.72 34.40 -9.56
CA PRO A 572 13.52 35.12 -10.81
C PRO A 572 14.67 34.99 -11.81
N ALA A 573 15.91 34.76 -11.35
CA ALA A 573 17.08 34.65 -12.22
C ALA A 573 17.16 33.33 -12.99
N LYS A 574 16.37 32.33 -12.59
CA LYS A 574 16.23 31.03 -13.26
C LYS A 574 14.94 30.91 -14.08
N ARG A 575 14.18 32.01 -14.26
CA ARG A 575 12.90 32.04 -15.01
C ARG A 575 13.07 32.36 -16.48
#